data_AF-A0A523DJM0-F1
#
_entry.id   AF-A0A523DJM0-F1
#
_cell.length_a   1.000
_cell.length_b   1.000
_cell.length_c   1.000
_cell.angle_alpha   90.00
_cell.angle_beta   90.00
_cell.angle_gamma   90.00
#
_symmetry.space_group_name_H-M   'P 1'
#
loop_
_entity.id
_entity.type
_entity.pdbx_description
1 polymer ?
#
loop_
_entity_poly.entity_id
_entity_poly.type
_entity_poly.pdbx_seq_one_letter_code
_entity_poly.pdbx_strand_id
1 'polypeptide(L)'
;MHDERLAGWTPEQIATARRWVEVWKQAGPRLERVRREELRHLDPQRAIALLCGEADYTVPPRAPRPTSGLIEQQRWFMKAASRRE
;
A
#
# COMPACT_ATOMS: atom_id res chain seq x y z
N MET A 1 31.93 18.94 3.34
CA MET A 1 30.98 18.24 4.23
C MET A 1 31.27 16.75 4.12
N HIS A 2 32.11 16.22 5.01
CA HIS A 2 32.33 14.78 5.08
C HIS A 2 31.14 14.17 5.83
N ASP A 3 30.34 13.36 5.14
CA ASP A 3 29.26 12.60 5.76
C ASP A 3 29.90 11.43 6.53
N GLU A 4 30.03 11.57 7.85
CA GLU A 4 30.64 10.56 8.74
C GLU A 4 30.00 9.17 8.58
N ARG A 5 28.75 9.11 8.10
CA ARG A 5 27.99 7.87 7.89
C ARG A 5 28.59 6.96 6.82
N LEU A 6 29.45 7.49 5.95
CA LEU A 6 30.12 6.76 4.87
C LEU A 6 31.64 6.73 5.03
N ALA A 7 32.17 7.08 6.20
CA ALA A 7 33.62 7.20 6.43
C ALA A 7 34.41 5.90 6.16
N GLY A 8 33.76 4.72 6.24
CA GLY A 8 34.35 3.42 5.93
C GLY A 8 34.13 2.92 4.50
N TRP A 9 33.50 3.72 3.62
CA TRP A 9 33.14 3.29 2.28
C TRP A 9 34.16 3.75 1.24
N THR A 10 34.53 2.84 0.35
CA THR A 10 35.35 3.14 -0.83
C THR A 10 34.58 4.04 -1.82
N PRO A 11 35.28 4.83 -2.65
CA PRO A 11 34.65 5.62 -3.71
C PRO A 11 33.72 4.79 -4.61
N GLU A 12 34.09 3.55 -4.91
CA GLU A 12 33.33 2.62 -5.75
C GLU A 12 32.02 2.19 -5.08
N GLN A 13 32.06 1.93 -3.77
CA GLN A 13 30.86 1.62 -2.98
C GLN A 13 29.91 2.83 -2.93
N ILE A 14 30.45 4.03 -2.74
CA ILE A 14 29.66 5.27 -2.76
C ILE A 14 29.01 5.48 -4.14
N ALA A 15 29.76 5.27 -5.22
CA ALA A 15 29.24 5.37 -6.58
C ALA A 15 28.13 4.34 -6.86
N THR A 16 28.32 3.11 -6.37
CA THR A 16 27.32 2.03 -6.49
C THR A 16 26.05 2.35 -5.71
N ALA A 17 26.17 2.84 -4.47
CA ALA A 17 25.01 3.27 -3.68
C ALA A 17 24.24 4.41 -4.35
N ARG A 18 24.94 5.41 -4.89
CA ARG A 18 24.31 6.50 -5.65
C ARG A 18 23.53 5.98 -6.85
N ARG A 19 24.09 5.01 -7.58
CA ARG A 19 23.38 4.36 -8.70
C ARG A 19 22.11 3.65 -8.23
N TRP A 20 22.17 2.90 -7.12
CA TRP A 20 20.99 2.24 -6.58
C TRP A 20 19.91 3.22 -6.10
N VAL A 21 20.31 4.31 -5.45
CA VAL A 21 19.37 5.38 -5.06
C VAL A 21 18.64 5.92 -6.29
N GLU A 22 19.36 6.17 -7.38
CA GLU A 22 18.76 6.68 -8.61
C GLU A 22 17.83 5.66 -9.27
N VAL A 23 18.23 4.39 -9.31
CA VAL A 23 17.37 3.29 -9.79
C VAL A 23 16.07 3.23 -8.98
N TRP A 24 16.14 3.32 -7.65
CA TRP A 24 14.95 3.28 -6.80
C TRP A 24 14.05 4.50 -6.97
N LYS A 25 14.62 5.70 -7.17
CA LYS A 25 13.84 6.91 -7.49
C LYS A 25 13.04 6.74 -8.77
N GLN A 26 13.62 6.12 -9.79
CA GLN A 26 12.95 5.90 -11.07
C GLN A 26 11.96 4.73 -11.02
N ALA A 27 12.29 3.66 -10.28
CA ALA A 27 11.43 2.49 -10.14
C ALA A 27 10.21 2.75 -9.25
N GLY A 28 10.35 3.58 -8.21
CA GLY A 28 9.31 3.87 -7.21
C GLY A 28 7.94 4.22 -7.83
N PRO A 29 7.84 5.23 -8.71
CA PRO A 29 6.58 5.58 -9.36
C PRO A 29 5.95 4.43 -10.17
N ARG A 30 6.78 3.59 -10.82
CA ARG A 30 6.30 2.43 -11.58
C ARG A 30 5.78 1.34 -10.66
N LEU A 31 6.49 1.06 -9.57
CA LEU A 31 6.07 0.11 -8.54
C LEU A 31 4.77 0.56 -7.86
N GLU A 32 4.62 1.86 -7.60
CA GLU A 32 3.37 2.39 -7.03
C GLU A 32 2.19 2.22 -7.99
N ARG A 33 2.41 2.38 -9.30
CA ARG A 33 1.37 2.10 -10.30
C ARG A 33 0.99 0.62 -10.30
N VAL A 34 1.96 -0.29 -10.29
CA VAL A 34 1.73 -1.74 -10.21
C VAL A 34 0.97 -2.09 -8.92
N ARG A 35 1.43 -1.59 -7.77
CA ARG A 35 0.76 -1.78 -6.48
C ARG A 35 -0.71 -1.35 -6.53
N ARG A 36 -1.03 -0.19 -7.12
CA ARG A 36 -2.43 0.27 -7.24
C ARG A 36 -3.26 -0.61 -8.15
N GLU A 37 -2.67 -1.10 -9.24
CA GLU A 37 -3.35 -2.02 -10.16
C GLU A 37 -3.62 -3.37 -9.50
N GLU A 38 -2.63 -3.93 -8.82
CA GLU A 38 -2.77 -5.18 -8.07
C GLU A 38 -3.81 -5.04 -6.95
N LEU A 39 -3.79 -3.95 -6.18
CA LEU A 39 -4.78 -3.71 -5.11
C LEU A 39 -6.22 -3.62 -5.63
N ARG A 40 -6.44 -3.12 -6.85
CA ARG A 40 -7.79 -3.06 -7.44
C ARG A 40 -8.33 -4.43 -7.83
N HIS A 41 -7.46 -5.37 -8.17
CA HIS A 41 -7.82 -6.72 -8.61
C HIS A 41 -7.62 -7.77 -7.51
N LEU A 42 -7.11 -7.37 -6.35
CA LEU A 42 -6.87 -8.25 -5.23
C LEU A 42 -8.20 -8.72 -4.62
N ASP A 43 -8.35 -10.04 -4.45
CA ASP A 43 -9.37 -10.61 -3.57
C ASP A 43 -8.90 -10.45 -2.10
N PRO A 44 -9.54 -9.59 -1.30
CA PRO A 44 -9.11 -9.34 0.07
C PRO A 44 -9.25 -10.59 0.96
N GLN A 45 -10.26 -11.43 0.73
CA GLN A 45 -10.50 -12.61 1.56
C GLN A 45 -9.40 -13.64 1.33
N ARG A 46 -9.08 -13.88 0.05
CA ARG A 46 -7.98 -14.78 -0.33
C ARG A 46 -6.63 -14.28 0.19
N ALA A 47 -6.38 -12.98 0.10
CA ALA A 47 -5.14 -12.38 0.56
C ALA A 47 -4.96 -12.54 2.09
N ILE A 48 -6.02 -12.30 2.87
CA ILE A 48 -5.97 -12.47 4.32
C ILE A 48 -5.80 -13.95 4.68
N ALA A 49 -6.46 -14.88 3.96
CA ALA A 49 -6.30 -16.31 4.19
C ALA A 49 -4.84 -16.78 4.01
N LEU A 50 -4.13 -16.26 3.01
CA LEU A 50 -2.71 -16.56 2.79
C LEU A 50 -1.80 -16.06 3.92
N LEU A 51 -2.16 -14.94 4.57
CA LEU A 51 -1.35 -14.32 5.62
C LEU A 51 -1.69 -14.84 7.03
N CYS A 52 -2.96 -15.17 7.27
CA CYS A 52 -3.49 -15.44 8.61
C CYS A 52 -4.07 -16.85 8.75
N GLY A 53 -4.06 -17.66 7.69
CA GLY A 53 -4.72 -18.96 7.63
C GLY A 53 -6.16 -18.85 7.14
N GLU A 54 -6.69 -19.97 6.63
CA GLU A 54 -8.05 -20.06 6.10
C GLU A 54 -9.10 -19.73 7.18
N ALA A 55 -10.10 -18.95 6.79
CA ALA A 55 -11.24 -18.62 7.65
C ALA A 55 -12.50 -18.43 6.81
N ASP A 56 -13.67 -18.67 7.41
CA ASP A 56 -14.95 -18.39 6.77
C ASP A 56 -15.33 -16.92 6.99
N TYR A 57 -15.23 -16.12 5.91
CA TYR A 57 -15.58 -14.69 5.88
C TYR A 57 -17.05 -14.45 5.50
N THR A 58 -17.85 -15.51 5.38
CA THR A 58 -19.30 -15.40 5.14
C THR A 58 -20.11 -15.49 6.44
N VAL A 59 -19.48 -15.94 7.54
CA VAL A 59 -20.14 -16.12 8.84
C VAL A 59 -19.62 -15.17 9.93
N PRO A 60 -20.46 -14.81 10.92
CA PRO A 60 -20.01 -14.04 12.08
C PRO A 60 -18.88 -14.75 12.86
N PRO A 61 -17.93 -13.99 13.46
CA PRO A 61 -17.86 -12.54 13.54
C PRO A 61 -17.14 -11.86 12.35
N ARG A 62 -16.68 -12.63 11.35
CA ARG A 62 -15.82 -12.14 10.26
C ARG A 62 -16.58 -11.64 9.03
N ALA A 63 -17.85 -12.04 8.88
CA ALA A 63 -18.74 -11.54 7.84
C ALA A 63 -18.77 -10.01 7.78
N PRO A 64 -18.58 -9.40 6.59
CA PRO A 64 -18.74 -7.96 6.41
C PRO A 64 -20.13 -7.52 6.87
N ARG A 65 -20.19 -6.55 7.78
CA ARG A 65 -21.47 -6.03 8.25
C ARG A 65 -22.05 -5.07 7.20
N PRO A 66 -23.34 -5.17 6.87
CA PRO A 66 -23.99 -4.26 5.92
C PRO A 66 -24.06 -2.81 6.46
N THR A 67 -23.87 -2.65 7.78
CA THR A 67 -23.78 -1.40 8.50
C THR A 67 -22.60 -1.47 9.46
N SER A 68 -21.70 -0.50 9.34
CA SER A 68 -20.61 -0.23 10.29
C SER A 68 -20.41 1.28 10.31
N GLY A 69 -19.77 1.82 11.35
CA GLY A 69 -19.50 3.26 11.43
C GLY A 69 -18.80 3.79 10.17
N LEU A 70 -17.88 3.01 9.59
CA LEU A 70 -17.18 3.36 8.35
C LEU A 70 -18.09 3.33 7.11
N ILE A 71 -18.91 2.29 6.95
CA ILE A 71 -19.83 2.16 5.81
C ILE A 71 -20.89 3.27 5.85
N GLU A 72 -21.41 3.58 7.03
CA GLU A 72 -22.35 4.70 7.21
C GLU A 72 -21.68 6.05 6.91
N GLN A 73 -20.46 6.29 7.39
CA GLN A 73 -19.71 7.51 7.10
C GLN A 73 -19.48 7.69 5.59
N GLN A 74 -19.10 6.63 4.89
CA GLN A 74 -18.93 6.65 3.42
C GLN A 74 -20.25 7.01 2.70
N ARG A 75 -21.38 6.42 3.11
CA ARG A 75 -22.70 6.75 2.57
C ARG A 75 -23.03 8.24 2.74
N TRP A 76 -22.79 8.78 3.93
CA TRP A 76 -23.05 10.20 4.21
C TRP A 76 -22.15 11.15 3.40
N PHE A 77 -20.87 10.82 3.25
CA PHE A 77 -19.94 11.63 2.45
C PHE A 77 -20.31 11.63 0.96
N MET A 78 -20.69 10.49 0.39
CA MET A 78 -21.18 10.43 -0.99
C MET A 78 -22.43 11.28 -1.19
N LYS A 79 -23.39 11.20 -0.27
CA LYS A 79 -24.61 12.03 -0.28
C LYS A 79 -24.32 13.52 -0.16
N ALA A 80 -23.30 13.90 0.61
CA ALA A 80 -22.88 15.29 0.75
C ALA A 80 -22.09 15.80 -0.47
N ALA A 81 -21.37 14.92 -1.18
CA ALA A 81 -20.67 15.25 -2.42
C ALA A 81 -21.66 15.48 -3.58
N SER A 82 -22.68 14.63 -3.72
CA SER A 82 -23.69 14.72 -4.78
C SER A 82 -24.67 15.89 -4.65
N ARG A 83 -24.58 16.68 -3.56
CA ARG A 83 -25.43 17.85 -3.29
C ARG A 83 -24.71 19.18 -3.58
N ARG A 84 -23.46 19.14 -4.03
CA ARG A 84 -22.64 20.32 -4.37
C ARG A 84 -22.61 20.62 -5.87
N GLU A 85 -23.35 19.85 -6.66
CA GLU A 85 -23.69 20.12 -8.07
C GLU A 85 -25.09 20.75 -8.13
#